data_AF-A0A177YK24-F1
#
_entry.id   AF-A0A177YK24-F1
#
_cell.length_a   1.000
_cell.length_b   1.000
_cell.length_c   1.000
_cell.angle_alpha   90.00
_cell.angle_beta   90.00
_cell.angle_gamma   90.00
#
_symmetry.space_group_name_H-M   'P 1'
#
loop_
_entity.id
_entity.type
_entity.pdbx_description
1 polymer ?
#
loop_
_entity_poly.entity_id
_entity_poly.type
_entity_poly.pdbx_seq_one_letter_code
_entity_poly.pdbx_strand_id
1 'polypeptide(L)'
;MSSNLDTVIESIREKYSYTIEVELYSAEYAVVRASGELDMSSRSELVATLDRFVRPGVVVDVDLSAVAFMYSGAANAVIAAAARADGRLRVMATTRPVKMIFQALDAEDLLVDELLTH
;
A
#
# COMPACT_ATOMS: atom_id res chain seq x y z
N MET A 1 -10.77 32.14 17.60
CA MET A 1 -9.32 31.87 17.42
C MET A 1 -9.10 30.38 17.09
N SER A 2 -9.68 29.88 15.99
CA SER A 2 -9.57 28.47 15.56
C SER A 2 -8.89 28.28 14.19
N SER A 3 -8.64 29.37 13.43
CA SER A 3 -8.30 29.22 12.01
C SER A 3 -6.86 28.80 11.71
N ASN A 4 -5.93 28.96 12.66
CA ASN A 4 -4.51 28.64 12.40
C ASN A 4 -4.23 27.13 12.49
N LEU A 5 -5.00 26.40 13.29
CA LEU A 5 -4.87 24.95 13.41
C LEU A 5 -5.50 24.25 12.21
N ASP A 6 -6.66 24.72 11.76
CA ASP A 6 -7.35 24.21 10.57
C ASP A 6 -6.50 24.40 9.30
N THR A 7 -5.87 25.56 9.12
CA THR A 7 -4.95 25.80 7.99
C THR A 7 -3.68 24.94 8.04
N VAL A 8 -3.14 24.67 9.23
CA VAL A 8 -2.00 23.76 9.37
C VAL A 8 -2.42 22.32 9.09
N ILE A 9 -3.60 21.88 9.54
CA ILE A 9 -4.15 20.55 9.27
C ILE A 9 -4.45 20.38 7.78
N GLU A 10 -5.04 21.39 7.12
CA GLU A 10 -5.27 21.38 5.67
C GLU A 10 -3.95 21.37 4.91
N SER A 11 -2.96 22.17 5.29
CA SER A 11 -1.64 22.16 4.67
C SER A 11 -0.91 20.82 4.87
N ILE A 12 -1.08 20.17 6.03
CA ILE A 12 -0.54 18.82 6.28
C ILE A 12 -1.28 17.77 5.44
N ARG A 13 -2.60 17.89 5.28
CA ARG A 13 -3.41 17.02 4.39
C ARG A 13 -3.09 17.23 2.91
N GLU A 14 -2.83 18.46 2.49
CA GLU A 14 -2.31 18.78 1.16
C GLU A 14 -0.88 18.24 0.98
N LYS A 15 -0.09 18.16 2.07
CA LYS A 15 1.28 17.64 2.06
C LYS A 15 1.35 16.11 2.06
N TYR A 16 0.29 15.42 2.48
CA TYR A 16 0.18 13.96 2.44
C TYR A 16 -1.08 13.59 1.68
N SER A 17 -0.95 13.50 0.35
CA SER A 17 -2.00 13.02 -0.55
C SER A 17 -2.32 11.53 -0.38
N TYR A 18 -1.76 10.85 0.63
CA TYR A 18 -1.92 9.43 0.87
C TYR A 18 -2.09 9.07 2.34
N THR A 19 -2.61 7.87 2.59
CA THR A 19 -2.55 7.19 3.90
C THR A 19 -2.01 5.77 3.74
N ILE A 20 -1.36 5.26 4.78
CA ILE A 20 -0.98 3.86 4.93
C ILE A 20 -1.42 3.41 6.32
N GLU A 21 -2.34 2.45 6.37
CA GLU A 21 -2.90 1.90 7.59
C GLU A 21 -2.63 0.40 7.66
N VAL A 22 -2.54 -0.14 8.89
CA VAL A 22 -2.32 -1.57 9.11
C VAL A 22 -3.41 -2.12 10.02
N GLU A 23 -4.13 -3.11 9.51
CA GLU A 23 -5.07 -3.90 10.29
C GLU A 23 -4.41 -5.22 10.67
N LEU A 24 -4.31 -5.49 11.97
CA LEU A 24 -3.79 -6.74 12.50
C LEU A 24 -4.96 -7.63 12.90
N TYR A 25 -5.11 -8.73 12.19
CA TYR A 25 -6.14 -9.73 12.46
C TYR A 25 -5.61 -10.86 13.34
N SER A 26 -4.31 -11.21 13.21
CA SER A 26 -3.64 -12.17 14.09
C SER A 26 -2.11 -11.94 14.11
N ALA A 27 -1.37 -12.80 14.82
CA ALA A 27 0.09 -12.80 14.76
C ALA A 27 0.66 -13.21 13.38
N GLU A 28 -0.15 -13.94 12.60
CA GLU A 28 0.20 -14.58 11.34
C GLU A 28 -0.48 -13.91 10.13
N TYR A 29 -1.34 -12.92 10.35
CA TYR A 29 -2.08 -12.24 9.28
C TYR A 29 -2.27 -10.74 9.53
N ALA A 30 -1.95 -9.94 8.51
CA ALA A 30 -2.10 -8.49 8.51
C ALA A 30 -2.57 -7.98 7.14
N VAL A 31 -3.31 -6.88 7.15
CA VAL A 31 -3.69 -6.13 5.95
C VAL A 31 -3.02 -4.75 6.00
N VAL A 32 -2.29 -4.39 4.95
CA VAL A 32 -1.74 -3.06 4.73
C VAL A 32 -2.64 -2.34 3.74
N ARG A 33 -3.39 -1.34 4.19
CA ARG A 33 -4.26 -0.53 3.32
C ARG A 33 -3.57 0.77 2.96
N ALA A 34 -3.53 1.08 1.68
CA ALA A 34 -3.09 2.36 1.20
C ALA A 34 -4.22 3.09 0.45
N SER A 35 -4.26 4.41 0.57
CA SER A 35 -5.22 5.23 -0.14
C SER A 35 -4.59 6.52 -0.68
N GLY A 36 -5.26 7.16 -1.63
CA GLY A 36 -4.82 8.45 -2.19
C GLY A 36 -3.75 8.30 -3.27
N GLU A 37 -2.76 9.20 -3.28
CA GLU A 37 -1.68 9.25 -4.27
C GLU A 37 -0.37 8.75 -3.69
N LEU A 38 -0.01 7.52 -4.03
CA LEU A 38 1.30 6.99 -3.69
C LEU A 38 2.31 7.56 -4.68
N ASP A 39 2.94 8.68 -4.28
CA ASP A 39 4.02 9.36 -4.99
C ASP A 39 5.40 9.10 -4.34
N MET A 40 6.46 9.80 -4.76
CA MET A 40 7.80 9.62 -4.22
C MET A 40 7.90 9.79 -2.69
N SER A 41 7.05 10.62 -2.10
CA SER A 41 7.03 10.89 -0.65
C SER A 41 6.50 9.71 0.17
N SER A 42 5.60 8.90 -0.41
CA SER A 42 5.02 7.70 0.23
C SER A 42 5.97 6.50 0.32
N ARG A 43 7.03 6.49 -0.50
CA ARG A 43 7.91 5.33 -0.66
C ARG A 43 8.50 4.83 0.65
N SER A 44 9.04 5.74 1.44
CA SER A 44 9.79 5.39 2.65
C SER A 44 8.88 4.75 3.70
N GLU A 45 7.67 5.31 3.87
CA GLU A 45 6.67 4.77 4.79
C GLU A 45 6.14 3.41 4.31
N LEU A 46 5.86 3.27 3.02
CA LEU A 46 5.42 2.01 2.42
C LEU A 46 6.46 0.89 2.61
N VAL A 47 7.73 1.17 2.30
CA VAL A 47 8.82 0.19 2.48
C VAL A 47 8.95 -0.21 3.94
N ALA A 48 9.01 0.76 4.86
CA ALA A 48 9.14 0.48 6.29
C ALA A 48 7.94 -0.34 6.82
N THR A 49 6.73 -0.04 6.34
CA THR A 49 5.53 -0.77 6.71
C THR A 49 5.58 -2.20 6.20
N LEU A 50 5.88 -2.42 4.92
CA LEU A 50 5.98 -3.76 4.34
C LEU A 50 7.10 -4.59 4.99
N ASP A 51 8.27 -3.99 5.23
CA ASP A 51 9.41 -4.65 5.89
C ASP A 51 9.06 -5.17 7.29
N ARG A 52 8.17 -4.48 8.01
CA ARG A 52 7.71 -4.91 9.32
C ARG A 52 6.90 -6.20 9.27
N PHE A 53 6.15 -6.45 8.19
CA PHE A 53 5.19 -7.55 8.08
C PHE A 53 5.61 -8.67 7.14
N VAL A 54 6.51 -8.41 6.19
CA VAL A 54 7.14 -9.45 5.36
C VAL A 54 8.22 -10.17 6.17
N ARG A 55 7.77 -11.07 7.04
CA ARG A 55 8.60 -11.94 7.89
C ARG A 55 8.09 -13.38 7.83
N PRO A 56 8.91 -14.41 8.13
CA PRO A 56 8.48 -15.80 8.06
C PRO A 56 7.19 -16.08 8.86
N GLY A 57 6.28 -16.87 8.30
CA GLY A 57 5.02 -17.27 8.96
C GLY A 57 3.89 -16.23 8.93
N VAL A 58 4.11 -15.04 8.34
CA VAL A 58 3.07 -14.01 8.21
C VAL A 58 2.57 -13.93 6.77
N VAL A 59 1.25 -13.89 6.62
CA VAL A 59 0.53 -13.56 5.38
C VAL A 59 0.18 -12.07 5.40
N VAL A 60 0.42 -11.38 4.29
CA VAL A 60 0.20 -9.95 4.16
C VAL A 60 -0.67 -9.68 2.93
N ASP A 61 -1.82 -9.05 3.16
CA ASP A 61 -2.61 -8.52 2.05
C ASP A 61 -2.36 -7.02 1.93
N VAL A 62 -2.03 -6.59 0.71
CA VAL A 62 -1.85 -5.17 0.40
C VAL A 62 -3.10 -4.70 -0.35
N ASP A 63 -3.89 -3.84 0.29
CA ASP A 63 -5.07 -3.23 -0.31
C ASP A 63 -4.72 -1.87 -0.90
N LEU A 64 -4.72 -1.81 -2.23
CA LEU A 64 -4.50 -0.60 -3.03
C LEU A 64 -5.80 -0.13 -3.71
N SER A 65 -6.96 -0.64 -3.30
CA SER A 65 -8.25 -0.34 -3.94
C SER A 65 -8.66 1.14 -3.84
N ALA A 66 -8.17 1.85 -2.81
CA ALA A 66 -8.40 3.27 -2.60
C ALA A 66 -7.26 4.16 -3.14
N VAL A 67 -6.29 3.59 -3.87
CA VAL A 67 -5.18 4.34 -4.46
C VAL A 67 -5.59 4.89 -5.83
N ALA A 68 -5.62 6.21 -5.94
CA ALA A 68 -5.99 6.94 -7.16
C ALA A 68 -4.81 7.11 -8.13
N PHE A 69 -3.59 7.15 -7.59
CA PHE A 69 -2.35 7.27 -8.36
C PHE A 69 -1.23 6.48 -7.68
N MET A 70 -0.41 5.80 -8.48
CA MET A 70 0.78 5.11 -7.99
C MET A 70 1.94 5.34 -8.95
N TYR A 71 3.05 5.90 -8.45
CA TYR A 71 4.29 5.98 -9.20
C TYR A 71 5.06 4.65 -9.15
N SER A 72 5.95 4.43 -10.13
CA SER A 72 6.63 3.14 -10.32
C SER A 72 7.50 2.69 -9.15
N GLY A 73 8.06 3.61 -8.35
CA GLY A 73 8.88 3.24 -7.19
C GLY A 73 8.06 2.74 -6.00
N ALA A 74 6.80 3.15 -5.85
CA ALA A 74 5.88 2.56 -4.88
C ALA A 74 5.47 1.15 -5.32
N ALA A 75 5.12 0.99 -6.60
CA ALA A 75 4.81 -0.32 -7.17
C ALA A 75 5.99 -1.30 -6.99
N ASN A 76 7.21 -0.89 -7.34
CA ASN A 76 8.41 -1.70 -7.15
C ASN A 76 8.68 -2.05 -5.69
N ALA A 77 8.32 -1.19 -4.73
CA ALA A 77 8.45 -1.50 -3.31
C ALA A 77 7.52 -2.66 -2.90
N VAL A 78 6.29 -2.67 -3.41
CA VAL A 78 5.33 -3.78 -3.20
C VAL A 78 5.83 -5.06 -3.88
N ILE A 79 6.29 -4.98 -5.13
CA ILE A 79 6.81 -6.15 -5.88
C ILE A 79 8.04 -6.74 -5.16
N ALA A 80 8.97 -5.91 -4.70
CA ALA A 80 10.14 -6.35 -3.95
C ALA A 80 9.76 -6.96 -2.58
N ALA A 81 8.72 -6.46 -1.93
CA ALA A 81 8.17 -7.06 -0.74
C ALA A 81 7.53 -8.44 -1.04
N ALA A 82 6.80 -8.55 -2.15
CA ALA A 82 6.17 -9.80 -2.59
C ALA A 82 7.22 -10.90 -2.87
N ALA A 83 8.30 -10.54 -3.58
CA ALA A 83 9.40 -11.45 -3.86
C ALA A 83 10.06 -12.02 -2.58
N ARG A 84 10.15 -11.22 -1.51
CA ARG A 84 10.66 -11.67 -0.21
C ARG A 84 9.62 -12.44 0.63
N ALA A 85 8.34 -12.27 0.34
CA ALA A 85 7.26 -12.94 1.05
C ALA A 85 7.06 -14.40 0.60
N ASP A 86 7.59 -14.80 -0.56
CA ASP A 86 7.54 -16.18 -1.07
C ASP A 86 6.09 -16.71 -1.14
N GLY A 87 5.24 -16.00 -1.88
CA GLY A 87 3.82 -16.36 -2.06
C GLY A 87 2.88 -15.98 -0.92
N ARG A 88 3.38 -15.37 0.16
CA ARG A 88 2.57 -14.94 1.33
C ARG A 88 2.13 -13.48 1.28
N LEU A 89 2.40 -12.77 0.18
CA LEU A 89 1.92 -11.41 -0.04
C LEU A 89 1.05 -11.37 -1.29
N ARG A 90 -0.14 -10.78 -1.17
CA ARG A 90 -1.08 -10.59 -2.28
C ARG A 90 -1.47 -9.11 -2.38
N VAL A 91 -1.82 -8.68 -3.58
CA VAL A 91 -2.15 -7.28 -3.83
C VAL A 91 -3.56 -7.18 -4.39
N MET A 92 -4.46 -6.51 -3.68
CA MET A 92 -5.74 -6.11 -4.25
C MET A 92 -5.61 -4.72 -4.85
N ALA A 93 -5.93 -4.58 -6.13
CA ALA A 93 -5.97 -3.29 -6.81
C ALA A 93 -7.24 -3.20 -7.65
N THR A 94 -8.06 -2.19 -7.42
CA THR A 94 -9.33 -2.00 -8.15
C THR A 94 -9.25 -0.87 -9.18
N THR A 95 -8.35 0.10 -8.98
CA THR A 95 -8.24 1.25 -9.88
C THR A 95 -7.39 0.93 -11.11
N ARG A 96 -7.81 1.46 -12.26
CA ARG A 96 -7.09 1.28 -13.53
C ARG A 96 -5.62 1.75 -13.47
N PRO A 97 -5.28 2.91 -12.87
CA PRO A 97 -3.88 3.35 -12.79
C PRO A 97 -2.98 2.35 -12.07
N VAL A 98 -3.45 1.76 -10.97
CA VAL A 98 -2.68 0.77 -10.21
C VAL A 98 -2.55 -0.53 -11.02
N LYS A 99 -3.64 -1.05 -11.60
CA LYS A 99 -3.56 -2.24 -12.46
C LYS A 99 -2.56 -2.07 -13.62
N MET A 100 -2.60 -0.92 -14.28
CA MET A 100 -1.71 -0.61 -15.40
C MET A 100 -0.23 -0.58 -15.00
N ILE A 101 0.11 -0.09 -13.80
CA ILE A 101 1.51 -0.03 -13.40
C ILE A 101 2.07 -1.39 -13.01
N PHE A 102 1.28 -2.26 -12.38
CA PHE A 102 1.68 -3.65 -12.11
C PHE A 102 1.87 -4.43 -13.42
N GLN A 103 0.97 -4.25 -14.38
CA GLN A 103 1.12 -4.82 -15.72
C GLN A 103 2.38 -4.30 -16.44
N ALA A 104 2.63 -2.98 -16.40
CA ALA A 104 3.82 -2.39 -17.03
C ALA A 104 5.14 -2.86 -16.40
N LEU A 105 5.10 -3.36 -15.17
CA LEU A 105 6.23 -3.92 -14.44
C LEU A 105 6.26 -5.46 -14.46
N ASP A 106 5.43 -6.11 -15.29
CA ASP A 106 5.35 -7.57 -15.44
C ASP A 106 5.05 -8.30 -14.11
N ALA A 107 4.19 -7.69 -13.28
CA ALA A 107 3.83 -8.16 -11.94
C ALA A 107 2.31 -8.28 -11.76
N GLU A 108 1.58 -8.51 -12.85
CA GLU A 108 0.13 -8.67 -12.85
C GLU A 108 -0.34 -9.95 -12.14
N ASP A 109 0.53 -10.94 -12.01
CA ASP A 109 0.32 -12.19 -11.27
C ASP A 109 0.19 -12.01 -9.75
N LEU A 110 0.67 -10.88 -9.21
CA LEU A 110 0.49 -10.50 -7.81
C LEU A 110 -0.93 -10.00 -7.49
N LEU A 111 -1.69 -9.62 -8.52
CA LEU A 111 -3.01 -9.02 -8.36
C LEU A 111 -4.06 -10.08 -8.06
N VAL A 112 -4.89 -9.81 -7.05
CA VAL A 112 -6.07 -10.60 -6.72
C VAL A 112 -7.33 -9.76 -6.86
N ASP A 113 -8.44 -10.43 -7.22
CA ASP A 113 -9.75 -9.77 -7.34
C ASP A 113 -10.39 -9.49 -5.97
N GLU A 114 -10.10 -10.33 -4.97
CA GLU A 114 -10.62 -10.23 -3.61
C GLU A 114 -9.54 -10.64 -2.59
N LEU A 115 -9.55 -9.97 -1.43
CA LEU A 115 -8.75 -10.39 -0.27
C LEU A 115 -9.47 -11.48 0.50
N LEU A 116 -8.72 -12.37 1.18
CA LEU A 116 -9.36 -13.37 2.02
C LEU A 116 -10.08 -12.68 3.18
N THR A 117 -11.35 -13.02 3.35
CA THR A 117 -12.09 -12.68 4.56
C THR A 117 -11.68 -13.69 5.63
N HIS A 118 -10.92 -13.25 6.63
CA HIS A 118 -10.50 -14.05 7.78
C HIS A 118 -11.42 -13.84 8.97
#